data_AF-A0A1H8JML4-F1
#
_entry.id   AF-A0A1H8JML4-F1
#
_cell.length_a   1.000
_cell.length_b   1.000
_cell.length_c   1.000
_cell.angle_alpha   90.00
_cell.angle_beta   90.00
_cell.angle_gamma   90.00
#
_symmetry.space_group_name_H-M   'P 1'
#
loop_
_entity.id
_entity.type
_entity.pdbx_description
1 polymer ?
#
loop_
_entity_poly.entity_id
_entity_poly.type
_entity_poly.pdbx_seq_one_letter_code
_entity_poly.pdbx_strand_id
1 'polypeptide(L)'
;MTPSDAKRIISQNMPLYLWFQMGRIAFESQMVIAMRMAGMMGIVEQSPGEPYRMVAEKQAAASEAFHGVVRAASRGQGYDRMMAAALRPYSRRTNANSRRLTRAKAR
;
A
#
# COMPACT_ATOMS: atom_id res chain seq x y z
N MET A 1 35.34 -5.26 21.11
CA MET A 1 34.35 -5.19 20.02
C MET A 1 32.98 -5.49 20.60
N THR A 2 32.08 -4.51 20.68
CA THR A 2 30.80 -4.70 21.37
C THR A 2 29.78 -5.38 20.44
N PRO A 3 28.75 -6.08 20.97
CA PRO A 3 27.66 -6.63 20.17
C PRO A 3 26.93 -5.59 19.30
N SER A 4 27.00 -4.31 19.71
CA SER A 4 26.41 -3.19 18.98
C SER A 4 27.24 -2.79 17.74
N ASP A 5 28.57 -2.97 17.80
CA ASP A 5 29.48 -2.70 16.69
C ASP A 5 29.35 -3.79 15.61
N ALA A 6 29.19 -5.05 16.03
CA ALA A 6 28.93 -6.16 15.11
C ALA A 6 27.61 -5.97 14.35
N LYS A 7 26.55 -5.47 15.02
CA LYS A 7 25.26 -5.20 14.38
C LYS A 7 25.32 -4.04 13.38
N ARG A 8 26.14 -3.00 13.63
CA ARG A 8 26.39 -1.91 12.67
C ARG A 8 27.17 -2.38 11.44
N ILE A 9 28.22 -3.20 11.64
CA ILE A 9 29.05 -3.75 10.55
C ILE A 9 28.22 -4.71 9.67
N ILE A 10 27.37 -5.53 10.28
CA ILE A 10 26.39 -6.37 9.58
C ILE A 10 25.40 -5.51 8.78
N SER A 11 24.91 -4.38 9.32
CA SER A 11 24.00 -3.50 8.59
C SER A 11 24.64 -2.76 7.41
N GLN A 12 25.94 -2.46 7.48
CA GLN A 12 26.69 -1.77 6.42
C GLN A 12 27.00 -2.67 5.22
N ASN A 13 27.05 -4.00 5.41
CA ASN A 13 27.40 -4.97 4.36
C ASN A 13 26.24 -5.85 3.88
N MET A 14 24.98 -5.42 4.08
CA MET A 14 23.83 -6.24 3.69
C MET A 14 23.03 -5.81 2.43
N PRO A 15 23.64 -5.31 1.33
CA PRO A 15 22.92 -5.11 0.08
C PRO A 15 22.14 -6.36 -0.36
N LEU A 16 22.75 -7.54 -0.29
CA LEU A 16 22.15 -8.78 -0.80
C LEU A 16 20.88 -9.21 -0.05
N TYR A 17 20.83 -9.05 1.27
CA TYR A 17 19.60 -9.34 2.04
C TYR A 17 18.48 -8.36 1.71
N LEU A 18 18.80 -7.08 1.54
CA LEU A 18 17.83 -6.08 1.11
C LEU A 18 17.33 -6.40 -0.30
N TRP A 19 18.22 -6.75 -1.23
CA TRP A 19 17.87 -7.20 -2.58
C TRP A 19 16.97 -8.44 -2.56
N PHE A 20 17.27 -9.42 -1.71
CA PHE A 20 16.44 -10.61 -1.54
C PHE A 20 15.05 -10.26 -1.00
N GLN A 21 14.98 -9.40 0.02
CA GLN A 21 13.69 -8.93 0.55
C GLN A 21 12.89 -8.15 -0.49
N MET A 22 13.54 -7.27 -1.25
CA MET A 22 12.91 -6.54 -2.35
C MET A 22 12.39 -7.51 -3.42
N GLY A 23 13.18 -8.52 -3.80
CA GLY A 23 12.78 -9.56 -4.75
C GLY A 23 11.56 -10.34 -4.26
N ARG A 24 11.52 -10.72 -2.97
CA ARG A 24 10.37 -11.38 -2.36
C ARG A 24 9.12 -10.51 -2.42
N ILE A 25 9.21 -9.24 -2.02
CA ILE A 25 8.09 -8.30 -2.06
C ILE A 25 7.61 -8.07 -3.51
N ALA A 26 8.54 -7.98 -4.47
CA ALA A 26 8.20 -7.83 -5.87
C ALA A 26 7.41 -9.05 -6.38
N PHE A 27 7.88 -10.27 -6.09
CA PHE A 27 7.19 -11.50 -6.47
C PHE A 27 5.80 -11.61 -5.82
N GLU A 28 5.70 -11.38 -4.50
CA GLU A 28 4.43 -11.38 -3.77
C GLU A 28 3.45 -10.36 -4.36
N SER A 29 3.94 -9.17 -4.73
CA SER A 29 3.14 -8.12 -5.35
C SER A 29 2.63 -8.53 -6.73
N GLN A 30 3.46 -9.16 -7.56
CA GLN A 30 3.04 -9.66 -8.89
C GLN A 30 1.96 -10.73 -8.77
N MET A 31 2.07 -11.64 -7.80
CA MET A 31 1.02 -12.63 -7.55
C MET A 31 -0.31 -11.99 -7.14
N VAL A 32 -0.28 -10.96 -6.28
CA VAL A 32 -1.48 -10.21 -5.92
C VAL A 32 -2.10 -9.50 -7.13
N ILE A 33 -1.28 -8.88 -7.98
CA ILE A 33 -1.74 -8.24 -9.22
C ILE A 33 -2.38 -9.27 -10.15
N ALA A 34 -1.71 -10.39 -10.38
CA ALA A 34 -2.23 -11.47 -11.23
C ALA A 34 -3.58 -11.99 -10.73
N MET A 35 -3.73 -12.25 -9.43
CA MET A 35 -5.01 -12.68 -8.83
C MET A 35 -6.12 -11.64 -9.01
N ARG A 36 -5.79 -10.35 -8.92
CA ARG A 36 -6.77 -9.27 -9.16
C ARG A 36 -7.16 -9.16 -10.63
N MET A 37 -6.21 -9.30 -11.55
CA MET A 37 -6.48 -9.33 -12.99
C MET A 37 -7.34 -10.55 -13.35
N ALA A 38 -7.01 -11.72 -12.83
CA ALA A 38 -7.78 -12.95 -13.02
C ALA A 38 -9.23 -12.78 -12.53
N GLY A 39 -9.43 -12.12 -11.39
CA GLY A 39 -10.78 -11.79 -10.90
C GLY A 39 -11.55 -10.81 -11.80
N MET A 40 -10.87 -9.83 -12.40
CA MET A 40 -11.51 -8.93 -13.39
C MET A 40 -11.88 -9.64 -14.69
N MET A 41 -11.13 -10.67 -15.08
CA MET A 41 -11.41 -11.52 -16.24
C MET A 41 -12.43 -12.63 -15.94
N GLY A 42 -12.92 -12.74 -14.70
CA GLY A 42 -13.86 -13.79 -14.28
C GLY A 42 -13.22 -15.18 -14.08
N ILE A 43 -11.89 -15.28 -14.06
CA ILE A 43 -11.16 -16.54 -13.82
C ILE A 43 -11.20 -16.95 -12.35
N VAL A 44 -11.18 -15.96 -11.44
CA VAL A 44 -11.27 -16.16 -9.98
C VAL A 44 -12.55 -15.52 -9.49
N GLU A 45 -13.27 -16.21 -8.59
CA GLU A 45 -14.50 -15.68 -7.99
C GLU A 45 -14.22 -14.37 -7.24
N GLN A 46 -14.87 -13.30 -7.67
CA GLN A 46 -14.88 -12.00 -7.01
C GLN A 46 -16.33 -11.54 -6.87
N SER A 47 -16.61 -10.80 -5.81
CA SER A 47 -17.94 -10.20 -5.64
C SER A 47 -18.29 -9.33 -6.84
N PRO A 48 -19.47 -9.50 -7.47
CA PRO A 48 -19.90 -8.67 -8.58
C PRO A 48 -19.78 -7.18 -8.22
N GLY A 49 -19.03 -6.42 -9.01
CA GLY A 49 -18.81 -4.98 -8.78
C GLY A 49 -17.59 -4.60 -7.95
N GLU A 50 -16.87 -5.53 -7.30
CA GLU A 50 -15.68 -5.19 -6.51
C GLU A 50 -14.56 -4.52 -7.34
N PRO A 51 -14.26 -4.95 -8.58
CA PRO A 51 -13.29 -4.23 -9.43
C PRO A 51 -13.66 -2.77 -9.69
N TYR A 52 -14.93 -2.52 -10.04
CA TYR A 52 -15.46 -1.17 -10.29
C TYR A 52 -15.42 -0.32 -9.02
N ARG A 53 -15.78 -0.91 -7.88
CA ARG A 53 -15.68 -0.27 -6.56
C ARG A 53 -14.26 0.13 -6.23
N MET A 54 -13.27 -0.73 -6.49
CA MET A 54 -11.87 -0.41 -6.24
C MET A 54 -11.35 0.73 -7.12
N VAL A 55 -11.77 0.81 -8.39
CA VAL A 55 -11.40 1.94 -9.26
C VAL A 55 -12.03 3.24 -8.76
N ALA A 56 -13.31 3.21 -8.39
CA ALA A 56 -13.98 4.37 -7.80
C ALA A 56 -13.34 4.79 -6.47
N GLU A 57 -12.95 3.83 -5.61
CA GLU A 57 -12.26 4.09 -4.36
C GLU A 57 -10.92 4.83 -4.59
N LYS A 58 -10.15 4.47 -5.64
CA LYS A 58 -8.88 5.15 -5.99
C LYS A 58 -9.10 6.61 -6.42
N GLN A 59 -10.09 6.86 -7.27
CA GLN A 59 -10.41 8.23 -7.71
C GLN A 59 -10.90 9.10 -6.56
N ALA A 60 -11.79 8.56 -5.71
CA ALA A 60 -12.25 9.25 -4.52
C ALA A 60 -11.10 9.54 -3.53
N ALA A 61 -10.16 8.60 -3.35
CA ALA A 61 -8.97 8.81 -2.52
C ALA A 61 -8.09 9.94 -3.05
N ALA A 62 -7.89 10.03 -4.37
CA ALA A 62 -7.08 11.06 -4.99
C ALA A 62 -7.70 12.46 -4.78
N SER A 63 -9.01 12.59 -4.97
CA SER A 63 -9.72 13.86 -4.71
C SER A 63 -9.65 14.27 -3.24
N GLU A 64 -9.92 13.33 -2.31
CA GLU A 64 -9.81 13.58 -0.87
C GLU A 64 -8.37 13.96 -0.46
N ALA A 65 -7.36 13.32 -1.04
CA ALA A 65 -5.96 13.60 -0.78
C ALA A 65 -5.60 15.01 -1.23
N PHE A 66 -6.02 15.40 -2.44
CA PHE A 66 -5.80 16.75 -2.95
C PHE A 66 -6.47 17.81 -2.06
N HIS A 67 -7.74 17.61 -1.68
CA HIS A 67 -8.42 18.50 -0.73
C HIS A 67 -7.71 18.56 0.62
N GLY A 68 -7.19 17.43 1.11
CA GLY A 68 -6.39 17.37 2.33
C GLY A 68 -5.12 18.21 2.26
N VAL A 69 -4.39 18.12 1.15
CA VAL A 69 -3.18 18.92 0.89
C VAL A 69 -3.51 20.41 0.80
N VAL A 70 -4.51 20.79 -0.01
CA VAL A 70 -4.92 22.20 -0.17
C VAL A 70 -5.34 22.79 1.18
N ARG A 71 -6.13 22.05 1.97
CA ARG A 71 -6.53 22.47 3.32
C ARG A 71 -5.33 22.62 4.26
N ALA A 72 -4.38 21.69 4.25
CA ALA A 72 -3.17 21.77 5.06
C ALA A 72 -2.30 22.97 4.67
N ALA A 73 -2.08 23.18 3.37
CA ALA A 73 -1.33 24.31 2.82
C ALA A 73 -1.97 25.66 3.16
N SER A 74 -3.30 25.78 3.01
CA SER A 74 -4.05 27.00 3.35
C SER A 74 -3.94 27.41 4.82
N ARG A 75 -3.58 26.47 5.70
CA ARG A 75 -3.34 26.68 7.13
C ARG A 75 -1.87 26.91 7.47
N GLY A 76 -1.01 27.06 6.46
CA GLY A 76 0.44 27.24 6.65
C GLY A 76 1.14 26.02 7.25
N GLN A 77 0.60 24.80 7.06
CA GLN A 77 1.21 23.60 7.60
C GLN A 77 2.48 23.22 6.84
N GLY A 78 3.48 22.69 7.56
CA GLY A 78 4.71 22.17 6.96
C GLY A 78 4.49 20.94 6.07
N TYR A 79 5.49 20.65 5.23
CA TYR A 79 5.48 19.58 4.24
C TYR A 79 5.06 18.21 4.81
N ASP A 80 5.57 17.82 5.98
CA ASP A 80 5.24 16.53 6.61
C ASP A 80 3.74 16.39 6.90
N ARG A 81 3.08 17.48 7.32
CA ARG A 81 1.64 17.49 7.60
C ARG A 81 0.81 17.46 6.33
N MET A 82 1.27 18.15 5.27
CA MET A 82 0.65 18.06 3.95
C MET A 82 0.75 16.64 3.39
N MET A 83 1.90 15.99 3.52
CA MET A 83 2.10 14.61 3.07
C MET A 83 1.24 13.63 3.88
N ALA A 84 1.19 13.79 5.21
CA ALA A 84 0.30 12.99 6.06
C ALA A 84 -1.18 13.17 5.67
N ALA A 85 -1.60 14.39 5.31
CA ALA A 85 -2.95 14.67 4.82
C ALA A 85 -3.22 14.01 3.45
N ALA A 86 -2.23 13.99 2.56
CA ALA A 86 -2.31 13.32 1.26
C ALA A 86 -2.47 11.79 1.39
N LEU A 87 -1.74 11.18 2.32
CA LEU A 87 -1.68 9.72 2.47
C LEU A 87 -2.87 9.14 3.24
N ARG A 88 -3.49 9.90 4.14
CA ARG A 88 -4.56 9.43 5.03
C ARG A 88 -5.76 8.78 4.30
N PRO A 89 -6.29 9.34 3.19
CA PRO A 89 -7.38 8.70 2.43
C PRO A 89 -7.01 7.34 1.84
N TYR A 90 -5.76 7.19 1.38
CA TYR A 90 -5.24 5.94 0.84
C TYR A 90 -5.11 4.89 1.93
N SER A 91 -4.50 5.21 3.08
CA SER A 91 -4.37 4.27 4.21
C SER A 91 -5.72 3.73 4.66
N ARG A 92 -6.75 4.56 4.74
CA ARG A 92 -8.11 4.13 5.10
C ARG A 92 -8.68 3.10 4.13
N ARG A 93 -8.54 3.33 2.82
CA ARG A 93 -9.07 2.44 1.78
C ARG A 93 -8.26 1.17 1.63
N THR A 94 -6.93 1.23 1.75
CA THR A 94 -6.07 0.04 1.78
C THR A 94 -6.41 -0.87 2.95
N ASN A 95 -6.66 -0.30 4.14
CA ASN A 95 -7.08 -1.07 5.31
C ASN A 95 -8.46 -1.71 5.12
N ALA A 96 -9.42 -0.98 4.55
CA ALA A 96 -10.73 -1.52 4.23
C ALA A 96 -10.62 -2.66 3.20
N ASN A 97 -9.79 -2.49 2.17
CA ASN A 97 -9.55 -3.48 1.13
C ASN A 97 -8.92 -4.77 1.67
N SER A 98 -7.86 -4.64 2.48
CA SER A 98 -7.22 -5.77 3.15
C SER A 98 -8.22 -6.57 3.98
N ARG A 99 -9.06 -5.88 4.78
CA ARG A 99 -10.12 -6.54 5.58
C ARG A 99 -11.14 -7.29 4.72
N ARG A 100 -11.49 -6.79 3.53
CA ARG A 100 -12.41 -7.46 2.61
C ARG A 100 -11.77 -8.70 1.99
N LEU A 101 -10.51 -8.61 1.58
CA LEU A 101 -9.75 -9.76 1.06
C LEU A 101 -9.64 -10.89 2.09
N THR A 102 -9.28 -10.55 3.34
CA THR A 102 -9.19 -11.56 4.40
C THR A 102 -10.54 -12.22 4.71
N ARG A 103 -11.63 -11.45 4.67
CA ARG A 103 -12.99 -11.99 4.86
C ARG A 103 -13.44 -12.90 3.71
N ALA A 104 -13.10 -12.56 2.47
CA ALA A 104 -13.40 -13.38 1.31
C ALA A 104 -12.64 -14.72 1.34
N LYS A 105 -11.39 -14.72 1.82
CA LYS A 105 -10.59 -15.95 2.01
C LYS A 105 -11.13 -16.89 3.10
N ALA A 106 -11.90 -16.38 4.04
CA ALA A 106 -12.43 -17.15 5.17
C ALA A 106 -13.79 -17.82 4.90
N ARG A 107 -14.35 -17.63 3.70
CA ARG A 107 -15.56 -18.32 3.20
C ARG A 107 -15.13 -19.35 2.18
#